data_AF-A0A2V7WZY6-F1
#
_entry.id   AF-A0A2V7WZY6-F1
#
_cell.length_a   1.000
_cell.length_b   1.000
_cell.length_c   1.000
_cell.angle_alpha   90.00
_cell.angle_beta   90.00
_cell.angle_gamma   90.00
#
_symmetry.space_group_name_H-M   'P 1'
#
loop_
_entity.id
_entity.type
_entity.pdbx_description
1 polymer ?
#
loop_
_entity_poly.entity_id
_entity_poly.type
_entity_poly.pdbx_seq_one_letter_code
_entity_poly.pdbx_strand_id
1 'polypeptide(L)'
;MVATNAFGMGIDRADVRAVVHLGPPGSIEAYYQEVGRAGRDGAPAWGLLIVSPSDMPRRRRLLESDAPGEAVLAHKWGLFLELMRWAEGGSCRHDAILRYFGDEAETLDGCGQCDVCVTLEEETIGDAVTLVVRKALSAVARVHRRFGLQAAVRLLRGEADPRLERSGLDRTPTFGSLREHPERWLLRVLRRCVTAGWVDFTADGKPGVLLTEAGRAVRRAEQPARLLLPSRASAAPAGAVRARRDRGGSGRRPAVPGATLVEMDGAAANVFEALRAIASPSRAPRACPPTWSRAIEPSAKWPSSSPVRSMR
;
A
#
# COMPACT_ATOMS: atom_id res chain seq x y z
N MET A 1 24.72 -3.20 5.31
CA MET A 1 25.03 -2.32 4.16
C MET A 1 23.94 -1.25 4.09
N VAL A 2 24.30 0.00 3.79
CA VAL A 2 23.33 1.08 3.49
C VAL A 2 23.64 1.55 2.07
N ALA A 3 22.63 1.63 1.21
CA ALA A 3 22.80 1.92 -0.21
C ALA A 3 21.69 2.87 -0.70
N THR A 4 22.00 3.63 -1.75
CA THR A 4 20.98 4.26 -2.60
C THR A 4 20.70 3.35 -3.80
N ASN A 5 19.65 3.64 -4.57
CA ASN A 5 19.30 2.87 -5.77
C ASN A 5 20.48 2.69 -6.74
N ALA A 6 21.36 3.69 -6.84
CA ALA A 6 22.54 3.64 -7.69
C ALA A 6 23.59 2.59 -7.26
N PHE A 7 23.60 2.18 -5.99
CA PHE A 7 24.62 1.31 -5.41
C PHE A 7 24.17 -0.14 -5.18
N GLY A 8 22.87 -0.44 -5.40
CA GLY A 8 22.34 -1.81 -5.25
C GLY A 8 22.60 -2.71 -6.45
N MET A 9 22.87 -2.13 -7.63
CA MET A 9 23.14 -2.88 -8.86
C MET A 9 24.55 -3.48 -8.82
N GLY A 10 24.67 -4.78 -8.49
CA GLY A 10 25.94 -5.51 -8.56
C GLY A 10 26.29 -6.35 -7.33
N ILE A 11 25.58 -6.19 -6.22
CA ILE A 11 25.75 -7.07 -5.05
C ILE A 11 24.73 -8.20 -5.15
N ASP A 12 25.24 -9.39 -5.43
CA ASP A 12 24.48 -10.64 -5.46
C ASP A 12 24.86 -11.51 -4.26
N ARG A 13 24.20 -11.25 -3.13
CA ARG A 13 24.32 -12.07 -1.92
C ARG A 13 23.04 -12.86 -1.74
N ALA A 14 23.15 -14.19 -1.78
CA ALA A 14 21.99 -15.07 -1.65
C ALA A 14 21.35 -15.04 -0.25
N ASP A 15 22.16 -14.73 0.77
CA ASP A 15 21.86 -14.84 2.19
C ASP A 15 21.29 -13.56 2.84
N VAL A 16 20.82 -12.61 2.02
CA VAL A 16 20.23 -11.36 2.55
C VAL A 16 18.92 -11.66 3.29
N ARG A 17 18.89 -11.43 4.60
CA ARG A 17 17.72 -11.69 5.47
C ARG A 17 16.73 -10.55 5.59
N ALA A 18 17.13 -9.34 5.25
CA ALA A 18 16.25 -8.18 5.31
C ALA A 18 16.64 -7.13 4.26
N VAL A 19 15.63 -6.59 3.58
CA VAL A 19 15.73 -5.37 2.80
C VAL A 19 14.80 -4.33 3.44
N VAL A 20 15.37 -3.18 3.79
CA VAL A 20 14.64 -2.10 4.48
C VAL A 20 14.70 -0.82 3.65
N HIS A 21 13.54 -0.36 3.23
CA HIS A 21 13.34 0.93 2.57
C HIS A 21 13.04 2.01 3.62
N LEU A 22 14.01 2.88 3.89
CA LEU A 22 13.84 4.04 4.79
C LEU A 22 13.03 5.19 4.17
N GLY A 23 12.70 5.07 2.89
CA GLY A 23 11.75 5.92 2.19
C GLY A 23 11.25 5.17 0.96
N PRO A 24 10.04 5.49 0.48
CA PRO A 24 9.44 4.74 -0.61
C PRO A 24 10.22 4.92 -1.91
N PRO A 25 10.46 3.83 -2.67
CA PRO A 25 11.04 3.90 -4.00
C PRO A 25 10.09 4.59 -4.98
N GLY A 26 10.46 4.64 -6.26
CA GLY A 26 9.72 5.41 -7.25
C GLY A 26 8.42 4.81 -7.74
N SER A 27 8.30 3.50 -7.61
CA SER A 27 7.21 2.73 -8.17
C SER A 27 7.16 1.36 -7.51
N ILE A 28 6.11 0.59 -7.81
CA ILE A 28 5.96 -0.79 -7.34
C ILE A 28 7.03 -1.69 -7.96
N GLU A 29 7.41 -1.47 -9.23
CA GLU A 29 8.48 -2.23 -9.89
C GLU A 29 9.83 -2.02 -9.21
N ALA A 30 10.17 -0.78 -8.88
CA ALA A 30 11.40 -0.47 -8.16
C ALA A 30 11.40 -1.16 -6.79
N TYR A 31 10.28 -1.05 -6.04
CA TYR A 31 10.13 -1.77 -4.78
C TYR A 31 10.33 -3.28 -4.93
N TYR A 32 9.64 -3.89 -5.91
CA TYR A 32 9.66 -5.33 -6.15
C TYR A 32 11.07 -5.84 -6.52
N GLN A 33 11.76 -5.15 -7.41
CA GLN A 33 13.14 -5.49 -7.78
C GLN A 33 14.11 -5.34 -6.61
N GLU A 34 13.96 -4.29 -5.79
CA GLU A 34 14.84 -4.02 -4.67
C GLU A 34 14.61 -5.02 -3.52
N VAL A 35 13.35 -5.30 -3.17
CA VAL A 35 13.01 -6.25 -2.10
C VAL A 35 13.31 -7.70 -2.48
N GLY A 36 13.20 -8.06 -3.77
CA GLY A 36 13.55 -9.38 -4.31
C GLY A 36 15.04 -9.74 -4.25
N ARG A 37 15.87 -8.89 -3.65
CA ARG A 37 17.27 -9.20 -3.30
C ARG A 37 17.36 -10.02 -2.00
N ALA A 38 16.33 -9.99 -1.17
CA ALA A 38 16.27 -10.77 0.06
C ALA A 38 15.91 -12.24 -0.23
N GLY A 39 16.43 -13.18 0.56
CA GLY A 39 15.94 -14.57 0.57
C GLY A 39 16.19 -15.38 -0.71
N ARG A 40 17.21 -15.06 -1.50
CA ARG A 40 17.50 -15.77 -2.77
C ARG A 40 17.96 -17.23 -2.56
N ASP A 41 18.44 -17.55 -1.37
CA ASP A 41 18.71 -18.92 -0.92
C ASP A 41 17.44 -19.70 -0.50
N GLY A 42 16.26 -19.09 -0.58
CA GLY A 42 14.99 -19.67 -0.16
C GLY A 42 14.76 -19.69 1.35
N ALA A 43 15.68 -19.14 2.16
CA ALA A 43 15.42 -18.99 3.58
C ALA A 43 14.49 -17.78 3.84
N PRO A 44 13.68 -17.80 4.92
CA PRO A 44 12.83 -16.68 5.28
C PRO A 44 13.58 -15.35 5.31
N ALA A 45 12.99 -14.34 4.68
CA ALA A 45 13.54 -12.99 4.64
C ALA A 45 12.44 -11.94 4.80
N TRP A 46 12.86 -10.74 5.20
CA TRP A 46 12.00 -9.60 5.48
C TRP A 46 12.12 -8.52 4.41
N GLY A 47 10.98 -8.05 3.92
CA GLY A 47 10.86 -6.78 3.22
C GLY A 47 10.17 -5.77 4.13
N LEU A 48 10.80 -4.62 4.38
CA LEU A 48 10.23 -3.57 5.22
C LEU A 48 10.22 -2.25 4.47
N LEU A 49 9.03 -1.70 4.23
CA LEU A 49 8.86 -0.35 3.70
C LEU A 49 8.39 0.59 4.82
N ILE A 50 9.20 1.60 5.11
CA ILE A 50 8.84 2.67 6.03
C ILE A 50 8.28 3.84 5.22
N VAL A 51 7.07 4.26 5.57
CA VAL A 51 6.36 5.35 4.91
C VAL A 51 6.03 6.44 5.93
N SER A 52 6.29 7.68 5.55
CA SER A 52 5.96 8.89 6.31
C SER A 52 5.16 9.88 5.46
N PRO A 53 4.25 10.67 6.06
CA PRO A 53 3.60 11.78 5.37
C PRO A 53 4.57 12.77 4.70
N SER A 54 5.81 12.87 5.20
CA SER A 54 6.86 13.72 4.61
C SER A 54 7.39 13.22 3.27
N ASP A 55 7.13 11.96 2.91
CA ASP A 55 7.68 11.36 1.68
C ASP A 55 7.00 11.90 0.43
N MET A 56 5.73 12.26 0.51
CA MET A 56 4.97 12.88 -0.58
C MET A 56 5.63 14.18 -1.10
N PRO A 57 5.82 15.23 -0.28
CA PRO A 57 6.49 16.45 -0.73
C PRO A 57 7.99 16.24 -1.01
N ARG A 58 8.64 15.27 -0.37
CA ARG A 58 10.04 14.93 -0.67
C ARG A 58 10.18 14.35 -2.08
N ARG A 59 9.34 13.38 -2.44
CA ARG A 59 9.34 12.75 -3.76
C ARG A 59 8.99 13.76 -4.84
N ARG A 60 7.96 14.59 -4.61
CA ARG A 60 7.55 15.62 -5.56
C ARG A 60 8.71 16.56 -5.91
N ARG A 61 9.43 17.06 -4.89
CA ARG A 61 10.61 17.91 -5.10
C ARG A 61 11.74 17.22 -5.87
N LEU A 62 12.02 15.94 -5.58
CA LEU A 62 13.03 15.17 -6.32
C LEU A 62 12.67 15.04 -7.80
N LEU A 63 11.41 14.74 -8.10
CA LEU A 63 10.95 14.62 -9.48
C LEU A 63 10.98 15.96 -10.22
N GLU A 64 10.63 17.06 -9.55
CA GLU A 64 10.70 18.41 -10.13
C GLU A 64 12.14 18.90 -10.33
N SER A 65 13.06 18.54 -9.41
CA SER A 65 14.48 18.92 -9.53
C SER A 65 15.22 18.22 -10.66
N ASP A 66 14.75 17.04 -11.08
CA ASP A 66 15.28 16.34 -12.26
C ASP A 66 14.93 17.06 -13.58
N ALA A 67 14.12 18.13 -13.51
CA ALA A 67 13.60 18.90 -14.65
C ALA A 67 13.09 18.04 -15.84
N PRO A 68 12.31 16.97 -15.61
CA PRO A 68 11.75 16.19 -16.69
C PRO A 68 10.70 17.00 -17.45
N GLY A 69 10.44 16.65 -18.71
CA GLY A 69 9.27 17.18 -19.42
C GLY A 69 7.96 16.86 -18.66
N GLU A 70 6.94 17.71 -18.80
CA GLU A 70 5.68 17.61 -18.04
C GLU A 70 5.03 16.22 -18.09
N ALA A 71 5.00 15.60 -19.28
CA ALA A 71 4.45 14.25 -19.44
C ALA A 71 5.21 13.19 -18.62
N VAL A 72 6.54 13.31 -18.55
CA VAL A 72 7.40 12.39 -17.78
C VAL A 72 7.23 12.63 -16.28
N LEU A 73 7.09 13.89 -15.85
CA LEU A 73 6.78 14.25 -14.46
C LEU A 73 5.46 13.62 -14.03
N ALA A 74 4.40 13.82 -14.82
CA ALA A 74 3.07 13.28 -14.56
C ALA A 74 3.08 11.75 -14.48
N HIS A 75 3.78 11.08 -15.42
CA HIS A 75 3.92 9.63 -15.42
C HIS A 75 4.65 9.10 -14.17
N LYS A 76 5.84 9.64 -13.86
CA LYS A 76 6.62 9.23 -12.67
C LYS A 76 5.86 9.51 -11.37
N TRP A 77 5.10 10.59 -11.32
CA TRP A 77 4.25 10.91 -10.18
C TRP A 77 3.10 9.90 -10.04
N GLY A 78 2.48 9.49 -11.16
CA GLY A 78 1.47 8.43 -11.19
C GLY A 78 1.98 7.11 -10.60
N LEU A 79 3.13 6.63 -11.07
CA LEU A 79 3.77 5.40 -10.54
C LEU A 79 4.02 5.47 -9.03
N PHE A 80 4.46 6.63 -8.54
CA PHE A 80 4.68 6.83 -7.12
C PHE A 80 3.36 6.81 -6.32
N LEU A 81 2.30 7.43 -6.84
CA LEU A 81 0.98 7.38 -6.20
C LEU A 81 0.43 5.95 -6.15
N GLU A 82 0.73 5.11 -7.14
CA GLU A 82 0.35 3.69 -7.14
C GLU A 82 1.08 2.91 -6.06
N LEU A 83 2.38 3.12 -5.89
CA LEU A 83 3.15 2.56 -4.77
C LEU A 83 2.57 2.97 -3.41
N MET A 84 2.27 4.26 -3.24
CA MET A 84 1.67 4.76 -2.00
C MET A 84 0.29 4.15 -1.75
N ARG A 85 -0.52 3.99 -2.80
CA ARG A 85 -1.82 3.29 -2.72
C ARG A 85 -1.63 1.84 -2.30
N TRP A 86 -0.66 1.13 -2.88
CA TRP A 86 -0.31 -0.24 -2.48
C TRP A 86 0.13 -0.31 -1.01
N ALA A 87 1.01 0.59 -0.57
CA ALA A 87 1.51 0.65 0.81
C ALA A 87 0.39 0.94 1.84
N GLU A 88 -0.61 1.75 1.47
CA GLU A 88 -1.78 2.02 2.31
C GLU A 88 -2.92 0.99 2.19
N GLY A 89 -2.75 -0.01 1.32
CA GLY A 89 -3.70 -1.10 1.08
C GLY A 89 -4.14 -1.83 2.35
N GLY A 90 -5.31 -2.48 2.27
CA GLY A 90 -5.87 -3.27 3.37
C GLY A 90 -6.12 -4.72 3.02
N SER A 91 -5.64 -5.15 1.85
CA SER A 91 -5.66 -6.54 1.35
C SER A 91 -4.25 -7.12 1.34
N CYS A 92 -4.12 -8.42 1.07
CA CYS A 92 -2.83 -9.09 0.99
C CYS A 92 -1.84 -8.33 0.08
N ARG A 93 -0.63 -8.07 0.59
CA ARG A 93 0.42 -7.34 -0.14
C ARG A 93 0.88 -8.08 -1.39
N HIS A 94 1.01 -9.41 -1.30
CA HIS A 94 1.44 -10.26 -2.41
C HIS A 94 0.40 -10.30 -3.51
N ASP A 95 -0.87 -10.57 -3.18
CA ASP A 95 -1.93 -10.55 -4.18
C ASP A 95 -2.07 -9.18 -4.85
N ALA A 96 -1.86 -8.09 -4.10
CA ALA A 96 -1.86 -6.75 -4.69
C ALA A 96 -0.71 -6.52 -5.68
N ILE A 97 0.47 -7.12 -5.44
CA ILE A 97 1.60 -7.09 -6.39
C ILE A 97 1.29 -7.97 -7.61
N LEU A 98 0.75 -9.17 -7.41
CA LEU A 98 0.39 -10.07 -8.51
C LEU A 98 -0.64 -9.41 -9.44
N ARG A 99 -1.68 -8.79 -8.87
CA ARG A 99 -2.65 -8.00 -9.65
C ARG A 99 -2.00 -6.83 -10.39
N TYR A 100 -1.05 -6.14 -9.77
CA TYR A 100 -0.33 -5.04 -10.41
C TYR A 100 0.39 -5.48 -11.69
N PHE A 101 0.98 -6.68 -11.69
CA PHE A 101 1.66 -7.25 -12.86
C PHE A 101 0.74 -8.01 -13.83
N GLY A 102 -0.56 -8.10 -13.52
CA GLY A 102 -1.55 -8.79 -14.35
C GLY A 102 -1.65 -10.30 -14.08
N ASP A 103 -0.99 -10.81 -13.05
CA ASP A 103 -0.94 -12.22 -12.68
C ASP A 103 -2.08 -12.59 -11.71
N GLU A 104 -3.31 -12.14 -12.00
CA GLU A 104 -4.45 -12.33 -11.08
C GLU A 104 -4.80 -13.81 -10.83
N ALA A 105 -4.51 -14.67 -11.82
CA ALA A 105 -4.72 -16.12 -11.73
C ALA A 105 -3.80 -16.80 -10.70
N GLU A 106 -2.69 -16.16 -10.33
CA GLU A 106 -1.70 -16.68 -9.37
C GLU A 106 -1.93 -16.13 -7.95
N THR A 107 -3.03 -15.40 -7.73
CA THR A 107 -3.34 -14.86 -6.39
C THR A 107 -3.52 -15.98 -5.37
N LEU A 108 -3.09 -15.71 -4.13
CA LEU A 108 -2.91 -16.73 -3.09
C LEU A 108 -4.09 -16.78 -2.11
N ASP A 109 -5.17 -16.04 -2.38
CA ASP A 109 -6.28 -15.80 -1.44
C ASP A 109 -5.82 -15.36 -0.04
N GLY A 110 -4.71 -14.60 -0.01
CA GLY A 110 -4.00 -14.20 1.19
C GLY A 110 -2.78 -15.07 1.49
N CYS A 111 -1.59 -14.50 1.34
CA CYS A 111 -0.31 -15.19 1.53
C CYS A 111 -0.01 -15.65 2.98
N GLY A 112 -0.85 -15.34 3.98
CA GLY A 112 -0.64 -15.71 5.39
C GLY A 112 0.55 -15.03 6.10
N GLN A 113 1.39 -14.30 5.37
CA GLN A 113 2.70 -13.87 5.85
C GLN A 113 2.89 -12.34 5.92
N CYS A 114 2.28 -11.59 5.00
CA CYS A 114 2.40 -10.13 4.99
C CYS A 114 1.72 -9.50 6.21
N ASP A 115 2.04 -8.23 6.48
CA ASP A 115 1.55 -7.43 7.61
C ASP A 115 0.02 -7.46 7.69
N VAL A 116 -0.62 -7.31 6.54
CA VAL A 116 -2.08 -7.32 6.42
C VAL A 116 -2.65 -8.71 6.74
N CYS A 117 -2.09 -9.79 6.17
CA CYS A 117 -2.59 -11.14 6.40
C CYS A 117 -2.43 -11.56 7.87
N VAL A 118 -1.28 -11.26 8.47
CA VAL A 118 -1.03 -11.54 9.89
C VAL A 118 -2.04 -10.79 10.76
N THR A 119 -2.24 -9.49 10.51
CA THR A 119 -3.22 -8.69 11.26
C THR A 119 -4.65 -9.21 11.08
N LEU A 120 -5.04 -9.62 9.87
CA LEU A 120 -6.38 -10.19 9.61
C LEU A 120 -6.63 -11.53 10.29
N GLU A 121 -5.57 -12.28 10.57
CA GLU A 121 -5.67 -13.55 11.30
C GLU A 121 -5.76 -13.32 12.81
N GLU A 122 -5.07 -12.29 13.32
CA GLU A 122 -5.12 -11.87 14.73
C GLU A 122 -6.42 -11.14 15.07
N GLU A 123 -6.86 -10.22 14.22
CA GLU A 123 -8.12 -9.48 14.33
C GLU A 123 -9.21 -10.25 13.60
N THR A 124 -9.98 -11.10 14.30
CA THR A 124 -11.15 -11.76 13.69
C THR A 124 -12.02 -10.73 12.98
N ILE A 125 -12.15 -10.86 11.66
CA ILE A 125 -12.94 -9.92 10.85
C ILE A 125 -14.41 -10.05 11.25
N GLY A 126 -14.85 -9.17 12.13
CA GLY A 126 -16.22 -9.18 12.62
C GLY A 126 -17.24 -8.74 11.57
N ASP A 127 -18.51 -9.06 11.82
CA ASP A 127 -19.65 -8.69 10.97
C ASP A 127 -19.71 -7.19 10.65
N ALA A 128 -19.25 -6.34 11.57
CA ALA A 128 -19.18 -4.90 11.36
C ALA A 128 -18.25 -4.51 10.19
N VAL A 129 -17.09 -5.15 10.06
CA VAL A 129 -16.15 -4.88 8.95
C VAL A 129 -16.77 -5.32 7.63
N THR A 130 -17.31 -6.54 7.60
CA THR A 130 -18.01 -7.10 6.45
C THR A 130 -19.14 -6.20 5.99
N LEU A 131 -19.95 -5.68 6.91
CA LEU A 131 -21.06 -4.79 6.60
C LEU A 131 -20.59 -3.47 5.97
N VAL A 132 -19.54 -2.85 6.51
CA VAL A 132 -18.97 -1.62 5.93
C VAL A 132 -18.48 -1.87 4.51
N VAL A 133 -17.71 -2.94 4.29
CA VAL A 133 -17.18 -3.28 2.96
C VAL A 133 -18.32 -3.53 1.97
N ARG A 134 -19.33 -4.31 2.35
CA ARG A 134 -20.48 -4.60 1.48
C ARG A 134 -21.30 -3.35 1.15
N LYS A 135 -21.47 -2.43 2.10
CA LYS A 135 -22.10 -1.13 1.84
C LYS A 135 -21.26 -0.30 0.85
N ALA A 136 -19.93 -0.25 1.04
CA ALA A 136 -19.03 0.44 0.14
C ALA A 136 -19.08 -0.12 -1.30
N LEU A 137 -19.00 -1.45 -1.45
CA LEU A 137 -19.12 -2.12 -2.76
C LEU A 137 -20.52 -1.96 -3.37
N SER A 138 -21.57 -1.85 -2.55
CA SER A 138 -22.92 -1.53 -3.03
C SER A 138 -23.03 -0.11 -3.58
N ALA A 139 -22.32 0.85 -2.99
CA ALA A 139 -22.22 2.20 -3.55
C ALA A 139 -21.51 2.20 -4.90
N VAL A 140 -20.38 1.49 -5.01
CA VAL A 140 -19.66 1.32 -6.30
C VAL A 140 -20.55 0.68 -7.35
N ALA A 141 -21.32 -0.36 -6.99
CA ALA A 141 -22.27 -1.00 -7.90
C ALA A 141 -23.32 -0.02 -8.46
N ARG A 142 -23.74 0.96 -7.66
CA ARG A 142 -24.75 1.96 -8.06
C ARG A 142 -24.19 3.06 -8.94
N VAL A 143 -22.95 3.46 -8.69
CA VAL A 143 -22.27 4.49 -9.49
C VAL A 143 -21.51 3.93 -10.70
N HIS A 144 -21.59 2.61 -10.90
CA HIS A 144 -20.85 1.82 -11.86
C HIS A 144 -20.79 2.46 -13.26
N ARG A 145 -19.56 2.65 -13.76
CA ARG A 145 -19.22 3.26 -15.06
C ARG A 145 -19.72 4.69 -15.32
N ARG A 146 -20.39 5.31 -14.34
CA ARG A 146 -21.03 6.63 -14.51
C ARG A 146 -20.38 7.72 -13.67
N PHE A 147 -19.84 7.35 -12.51
CA PHE A 147 -19.19 8.28 -11.61
C PHE A 147 -17.92 7.69 -11.01
N GLY A 148 -17.04 8.56 -10.51
CA GLY A 148 -15.83 8.17 -9.78
C GLY A 148 -16.08 7.90 -8.30
N LEU A 149 -15.00 7.56 -7.58
CA LEU A 149 -15.05 7.22 -6.15
C LEU A 149 -15.70 8.30 -5.27
N GLN A 150 -15.51 9.58 -5.59
CA GLN A 150 -16.09 10.67 -4.80
C GLN A 150 -17.62 10.67 -4.82
N ALA A 151 -18.25 10.30 -5.92
CA ALA A 151 -19.69 10.14 -5.98
C ALA A 151 -20.17 8.97 -5.12
N ALA A 152 -19.41 7.87 -5.08
CA ALA A 152 -19.70 6.76 -4.17
C ALA A 152 -19.59 7.20 -2.70
N VAL A 153 -18.60 8.04 -2.34
CA VAL A 153 -18.48 8.60 -0.98
C VAL A 153 -19.68 9.48 -0.64
N ARG A 154 -20.05 10.42 -1.52
CA ARG A 154 -21.23 11.29 -1.32
C ARG A 154 -22.51 10.48 -1.14
N LEU A 155 -22.70 9.45 -1.97
CA LEU A 155 -23.81 8.50 -1.85
C LEU A 155 -23.80 7.82 -0.48
N LEU A 156 -22.67 7.25 -0.04
CA LEU A 156 -22.54 6.59 1.27
C LEU A 156 -22.82 7.53 2.45
N ARG A 157 -22.41 8.81 2.34
CA ARG A 157 -22.63 9.82 3.38
C ARG A 157 -24.03 10.41 3.38
N GLY A 158 -24.77 10.28 2.27
CA GLY A 158 -26.08 10.90 2.11
C GLY A 158 -25.96 12.40 1.88
N GLU A 159 -24.90 12.83 1.19
CA GLU A 159 -24.70 14.23 0.82
C GLU A 159 -25.49 14.58 -0.43
N ALA A 160 -26.05 15.79 -0.46
CA ALA A 160 -26.72 16.32 -1.64
C ALA A 160 -25.73 16.43 -2.82
N ASP A 161 -26.12 15.86 -3.95
CA ASP A 161 -25.39 15.97 -5.21
C ASP A 161 -26.42 15.96 -6.36
N PRO A 162 -26.59 17.07 -7.08
CA PRO A 162 -27.58 17.17 -8.17
C PRO A 162 -27.39 16.11 -9.27
N ARG A 163 -26.20 15.51 -9.41
CA ARG A 163 -25.98 14.41 -10.36
C ARG A 163 -26.50 13.07 -9.83
N LEU A 164 -26.37 12.84 -8.52
CA LEU A 164 -26.91 11.64 -7.87
C LEU A 164 -28.44 11.69 -7.81
N GLU A 165 -29.00 12.87 -7.51
CA GLU A 165 -30.46 13.12 -7.45
C GLU A 165 -31.13 12.92 -8.81
N ARG A 166 -30.58 13.52 -9.87
CA ARG A 166 -31.08 13.29 -11.25
C ARG A 166 -31.01 11.83 -11.69
N SER A 167 -30.16 11.03 -11.04
CA SER A 167 -30.03 9.60 -11.31
C SER A 167 -30.89 8.73 -10.38
N GLY A 168 -31.65 9.34 -9.47
CA GLY A 168 -32.47 8.66 -8.45
C GLY A 168 -31.65 7.88 -7.40
N LEU A 169 -30.34 8.15 -7.29
CA LEU A 169 -29.46 7.41 -6.38
C LEU A 169 -29.64 7.83 -4.91
N ASP A 170 -30.13 9.04 -4.69
CA ASP A 170 -30.55 9.62 -3.41
C ASP A 170 -31.70 8.85 -2.75
N ARG A 171 -32.51 8.15 -3.55
CA ARG A 171 -33.67 7.35 -3.07
C ARG A 171 -33.31 5.88 -2.76
N THR A 172 -32.04 5.50 -2.92
CA THR A 172 -31.62 4.11 -2.73
C THR A 172 -31.30 3.83 -1.25
N PRO A 173 -31.41 2.57 -0.78
CA PRO A 173 -31.01 2.21 0.59
C PRO A 173 -29.52 2.45 0.89
N THR A 174 -28.71 2.71 -0.14
CA THR A 174 -27.28 3.00 -0.01
C THR A 174 -27.03 4.47 0.36
N PHE A 175 -27.98 5.36 0.07
CA PHE A 175 -27.87 6.78 0.39
C PHE A 175 -27.82 7.00 1.91
N GLY A 176 -26.72 7.58 2.39
CA GLY A 176 -26.50 7.82 3.82
C GLY A 176 -26.34 6.56 4.66
N SER A 177 -25.98 5.42 4.05
CA SER A 177 -25.81 4.13 4.72
C SER A 177 -24.55 4.02 5.59
N LEU A 178 -23.60 4.96 5.44
CA LEU A 178 -22.36 5.12 6.23
C LEU A 178 -22.13 6.58 6.64
N ARG A 179 -23.20 7.33 6.95
CA ARG A 179 -23.17 8.77 7.28
C ARG A 179 -22.31 9.11 8.51
N GLU A 180 -22.13 8.15 9.40
CA GLU A 180 -21.33 8.21 10.62
C GLU A 180 -19.81 8.24 10.34
N HIS A 181 -19.39 7.92 9.12
CA HIS A 181 -17.99 7.89 8.73
C HIS A 181 -17.58 9.14 7.94
N PRO A 182 -16.39 9.71 8.21
CA PRO A 182 -15.93 10.91 7.51
C PRO A 182 -15.53 10.59 6.05
N GLU A 183 -15.68 11.57 5.16
CA GLU A 183 -15.38 11.45 3.72
C GLU A 183 -13.99 10.86 3.47
N ARG A 184 -12.96 11.40 4.14
CA ARG A 184 -11.58 10.96 4.00
C ARG A 184 -11.41 9.47 4.32
N TRP A 185 -12.10 8.99 5.36
CA TRP A 185 -12.01 7.59 5.75
C TRP A 185 -12.72 6.68 4.75
N LEU A 186 -13.92 7.06 4.28
CA LEU A 186 -14.66 6.32 3.26
C LEU A 186 -13.90 6.24 1.94
N LEU A 187 -13.26 7.34 1.53
CA LEU A 187 -12.40 7.34 0.36
C LEU A 187 -11.22 6.37 0.51
N ARG A 188 -10.62 6.27 1.70
CA ARG A 188 -9.58 5.28 1.98
C ARG A 188 -10.11 3.85 1.95
N VAL A 189 -11.30 3.58 2.50
CA VAL A 189 -11.96 2.26 2.37
C VAL A 189 -12.12 1.89 0.91
N LEU A 190 -12.68 2.78 0.09
CA LEU A 190 -12.87 2.53 -1.34
C LEU A 190 -11.55 2.33 -2.09
N ARG A 191 -10.51 3.10 -1.76
CA ARG A 191 -9.16 2.89 -2.32
C ARG A 191 -8.56 1.55 -1.92
N ARG A 192 -8.83 1.05 -0.72
CA ARG A 192 -8.45 -0.32 -0.30
C ARG A 192 -9.22 -1.38 -1.08
N CYS A 193 -10.48 -1.14 -1.42
CA CYS A 193 -11.22 -2.02 -2.33
C CYS A 193 -10.62 -2.04 -3.74
N VAL A 194 -10.02 -0.92 -4.20
CA VAL A 194 -9.27 -0.88 -5.47
C VAL A 194 -8.03 -1.75 -5.41
N THR A 195 -7.21 -1.63 -4.36
CA THR A 195 -6.01 -2.48 -4.19
C THR A 195 -6.33 -3.95 -3.97
N ALA A 196 -7.53 -4.25 -3.48
CA ALA A 196 -8.03 -5.62 -3.34
C ALA A 196 -8.51 -6.22 -4.68
N GLY A 197 -8.54 -5.43 -5.76
CA GLY A 197 -9.09 -5.87 -7.05
C GLY A 197 -10.62 -5.98 -7.05
N TRP A 198 -11.32 -5.42 -6.08
CA TRP A 198 -12.79 -5.43 -6.01
C TRP A 198 -13.42 -4.28 -6.79
N VAL A 199 -12.66 -3.20 -6.97
CA VAL A 199 -13.07 -1.99 -7.67
C VAL A 199 -11.97 -1.63 -8.67
N ASP A 200 -12.36 -1.23 -9.87
CA ASP A 200 -11.42 -0.77 -10.89
C ASP A 200 -11.94 0.51 -11.55
N PHE A 201 -11.18 1.09 -12.47
CA PHE A 201 -11.53 2.28 -13.23
C PHE A 201 -11.87 1.95 -14.67
N THR A 202 -12.73 2.76 -15.28
CA THR A 202 -13.07 2.60 -16.69
C THR A 202 -11.94 3.11 -17.60
N ALA A 203 -11.71 2.42 -18.72
CA ALA A 203 -10.68 2.77 -19.70
C ALA A 203 -11.15 3.80 -20.76
N ASP A 204 -12.42 4.20 -20.73
CA ASP A 204 -13.13 4.93 -21.78
C ASP A 204 -13.00 6.47 -21.70
N GLY A 205 -11.92 6.98 -21.10
CA GLY A 205 -11.59 8.41 -21.05
C GLY A 205 -12.43 9.26 -20.10
N LYS A 206 -13.54 8.73 -19.54
CA LYS A 206 -14.28 9.34 -18.43
C LYS A 206 -13.96 8.54 -17.16
N PRO A 207 -13.50 9.16 -16.05
CA PRO A 207 -13.08 8.44 -14.85
C PRO A 207 -14.30 7.91 -14.07
N GLY A 208 -14.90 6.82 -14.56
CA GLY A 208 -15.89 6.02 -13.85
C GLY A 208 -15.20 4.95 -13.01
N VAL A 209 -15.85 4.49 -11.94
CA VAL A 209 -15.44 3.26 -11.26
C VAL A 209 -16.33 2.10 -11.67
N LEU A 210 -15.75 0.91 -11.71
CA LEU A 210 -16.44 -0.33 -12.01
C LEU A 210 -16.25 -1.33 -10.86
N LEU A 211 -17.23 -2.21 -10.69
CA LEU A 211 -17.21 -3.29 -9.72
C LEU A 211 -16.76 -4.54 -10.46
N THR A 212 -15.66 -5.16 -10.05
CA THR A 212 -15.11 -6.37 -10.65
C THR A 212 -15.95 -7.60 -10.25
N GLU A 213 -15.67 -8.76 -10.83
CA GLU A 213 -16.39 -9.98 -10.44
C GLU A 213 -16.07 -10.41 -9.00
N ALA A 214 -14.81 -10.33 -8.58
CA ALA A 214 -14.41 -10.53 -7.18
C ALA A 214 -15.15 -9.55 -6.25
N GLY A 215 -15.27 -8.27 -6.65
CA GLY A 215 -16.05 -7.28 -5.90
C GLY A 215 -17.54 -7.61 -5.82
N ARG A 216 -18.13 -8.20 -6.86
CA ARG A 216 -19.53 -8.67 -6.83
C ARG A 216 -19.71 -9.81 -5.84
N ALA A 217 -18.81 -10.79 -5.86
CA ALA A 217 -18.85 -11.95 -4.97
C ALA A 217 -18.80 -11.52 -3.50
N VAL A 218 -17.86 -10.64 -3.12
CA VAL A 218 -17.77 -10.09 -1.76
C VAL A 218 -19.03 -9.28 -1.41
N ARG A 219 -19.53 -8.44 -2.31
CA ARG A 219 -20.76 -7.65 -2.08
C ARG A 219 -21.96 -8.57 -1.79
N ARG A 220 -22.07 -9.69 -2.50
CA ARG A 220 -23.14 -10.70 -2.34
C ARG A 220 -22.92 -11.65 -1.16
N ALA A 221 -21.78 -11.53 -0.46
CA ALA A 221 -21.36 -12.46 0.60
C ALA A 221 -21.11 -13.89 0.11
N GLU A 222 -20.76 -14.05 -1.17
CA GLU A 222 -20.27 -15.31 -1.75
C GLU A 222 -18.79 -15.55 -1.39
N GLN A 223 -18.06 -14.46 -1.11
CA GLN A 223 -16.68 -14.49 -0.62
C GLN A 223 -16.53 -13.60 0.63
N PRO A 224 -15.62 -13.95 1.55
CA PRO A 224 -15.38 -13.16 2.76
C PRO A 224 -14.75 -11.80 2.42
N ALA A 225 -15.15 -10.76 3.15
CA ALA A 225 -14.60 -9.42 3.02
C ALA A 225 -13.25 -9.30 3.77
N ARG A 226 -12.22 -10.03 3.32
CA ARG A 226 -10.86 -10.00 3.89
C ARG A 226 -10.14 -8.67 3.62
N LEU A 227 -10.51 -7.64 4.38
CA LEU A 227 -9.97 -6.28 4.26
C LEU A 227 -9.81 -5.62 5.62
N LEU A 228 -8.61 -5.12 5.92
CA LEU A 228 -8.43 -4.22 7.06
C LEU A 228 -9.07 -2.89 6.74
N LEU A 229 -9.86 -2.35 7.68
CA LEU A 229 -10.35 -0.98 7.56
C LEU A 229 -9.26 0.04 7.96
N PRO A 230 -9.27 1.26 7.39
CA PRO A 230 -8.34 2.29 7.83
C PRO A 230 -8.55 2.62 9.31
N SER A 231 -7.47 2.93 10.03
CA SER A 231 -7.58 3.41 11.42
C SER A 231 -8.47 4.67 11.49
N ARG A 232 -9.41 4.72 12.44
CA ARG A 232 -10.24 5.91 12.65
C ARG A 232 -9.42 7.12 13.12
N ALA A 233 -8.31 6.92 13.83
CA ALA A 233 -7.41 8.00 14.27
C ALA A 233 -6.76 8.74 13.08
N SER A 234 -6.55 8.05 11.96
CA SER A 234 -6.03 8.65 10.73
C SER A 234 -7.06 9.48 9.94
N ALA A 235 -8.32 9.52 10.40
CA ALA A 235 -9.38 10.34 9.79
C ALA A 235 -9.37 11.80 10.29
N ALA A 236 -8.63 12.11 11.36
CA ALA A 236 -8.49 13.47 11.85
C ALA A 236 -7.73 14.33 10.80
N PRO A 237 -8.12 15.60 10.59
CA PRO A 237 -7.34 16.51 9.77
C PRO A 237 -5.92 16.63 10.34
N ALA A 238 -4.92 16.74 9.45
CA ALA A 238 -3.48 16.81 9.77
C ALA A 238 -3.03 18.07 10.55
N GLY A 239 -3.92 18.66 11.35
CA GLY A 239 -3.72 19.87 12.13
C GLY A 239 -3.81 19.62 13.63
N ALA A 240 -3.13 18.59 14.16
CA ALA A 240 -3.00 18.41 15.62
C ALA A 240 -1.77 17.58 16.01
N VAL A 241 -0.63 17.77 15.36
CA VAL A 241 0.66 17.49 16.01
C VAL A 241 1.30 18.84 16.27
N ARG A 242 0.98 19.44 17.41
CA ARG A 242 1.77 20.55 17.96
C ARG A 242 3.13 19.97 18.33
N ALA A 243 4.05 19.93 17.38
CA ALA A 243 5.47 19.77 17.67
C ALA A 243 5.86 20.96 18.55
N ARG A 244 6.19 20.69 19.82
CA ARG A 244 6.95 21.63 20.65
C ARG A 244 8.25 21.90 19.93
N ARG A 245 8.34 23.06 19.28
CA ARG A 245 9.56 23.60 18.69
C ARG A 245 10.39 24.14 19.85
N ASP A 246 11.33 23.34 20.35
CA ASP A 246 12.49 23.92 21.02
C ASP A 246 13.34 24.63 19.96
N ARG A 247 13.45 25.94 20.13
CA ARG A 247 14.33 26.80 19.33
C ARG A 247 15.75 26.60 19.84
N GLY A 248 16.60 25.96 19.05
CA GLY A 248 18.03 25.87 19.32
C GLY A 248 18.84 25.69 18.04
N GLY A 249 19.52 26.76 17.60
CA GLY A 249 20.77 26.73 16.83
C GLY A 249 20.73 26.27 15.36
N SER A 250 20.78 27.23 14.43
CA SER A 250 21.16 26.98 13.04
C SER A 250 22.66 26.65 12.93
N GLY A 251 23.01 25.37 12.95
CA GLY A 251 24.34 24.88 12.57
C GLY A 251 24.31 24.29 11.16
N ARG A 252 24.97 24.94 10.21
CA ARG A 252 25.23 24.42 8.86
C ARG A 252 26.11 23.17 8.98
N ARG A 253 25.56 21.97 8.73
CA ARG A 253 26.35 20.71 8.73
C ARG A 253 27.36 20.76 7.56
N PRO A 254 28.66 20.53 7.81
CA PRO A 254 29.62 20.40 6.73
C PRO A 254 29.40 19.05 6.01
N ALA A 255 29.72 19.02 4.71
CA ALA A 255 29.74 17.81 3.91
C ALA A 255 30.78 16.83 4.46
N VAL A 256 30.41 15.55 4.63
CA VAL A 256 31.34 14.50 5.06
C VAL A 256 31.99 13.88 3.82
N PRO A 257 33.32 13.98 3.65
CA PRO A 257 34.05 13.25 2.61
C PRO A 257 34.35 11.83 3.07
N GLY A 258 34.21 10.85 2.16
CA GLY A 258 34.87 9.54 2.23
C GLY A 258 34.39 8.60 3.35
N ALA A 259 33.83 7.45 2.96
CA ALA A 259 33.41 6.40 3.88
C ALA A 259 34.59 5.87 4.73
N THR A 260 34.74 6.41 5.94
CA THR A 260 35.33 5.71 7.08
C THR A 260 34.19 5.06 7.85
N LEU A 261 34.40 3.85 8.37
CA LEU A 261 33.44 3.18 9.25
C LEU A 261 33.22 4.07 10.47
N VAL A 262 32.13 4.83 10.47
CA VAL A 262 31.68 5.59 11.63
C VAL A 262 31.26 4.56 12.68
N GLU A 263 31.90 4.58 13.85
CA GLU A 263 31.46 3.77 14.98
C GLU A 263 29.99 4.06 15.25
N MET A 264 29.18 3.01 15.29
CA MET A 264 27.76 3.11 15.58
C MET A 264 27.60 3.67 16.99
N ASP A 265 26.91 4.81 17.12
CA ASP A 265 26.53 5.31 18.44
C ASP A 265 25.61 4.29 19.16
N GLY A 266 25.50 4.42 20.49
CA GLY A 266 24.74 3.46 21.29
C GLY A 266 23.27 3.31 20.86
N ALA A 267 22.66 4.36 20.29
CA ALA A 267 21.30 4.29 19.79
C ALA A 267 21.22 3.51 18.47
N ALA A 268 22.15 3.75 17.54
CA ALA A 268 22.27 3.01 16.29
C ALA A 268 22.62 1.54 16.51
N ALA A 269 23.48 1.24 17.49
CA ALA A 269 23.77 -0.13 17.93
C ALA A 269 22.52 -0.84 18.46
N ASN A 270 21.74 -0.17 19.31
CA ASN A 270 20.49 -0.74 19.81
C ASN A 270 19.46 -1.00 18.71
N VAL A 271 19.30 -0.06 17.75
CA VAL A 271 18.41 -0.26 16.59
C VAL A 271 18.90 -1.40 15.70
N PHE A 272 20.21 -1.47 15.44
CA PHE A 272 20.80 -2.53 14.64
C PHE A 272 20.63 -3.92 15.28
N GLU A 273 20.90 -4.05 16.58
CA GLU A 273 20.70 -5.30 17.31
C GLU A 273 19.22 -5.66 17.42
N ALA A 274 18.31 -4.67 17.59
CA ALA A 274 16.88 -4.91 17.50
C ALA A 274 16.49 -5.48 16.13
N LEU A 275 16.95 -4.85 15.04
CA LEU A 275 16.67 -5.32 13.67
C LEU A 275 17.28 -6.70 13.40
N ARG A 276 18.49 -7.01 13.91
CA ARG A 276 19.09 -8.35 13.82
C ARG A 276 18.33 -9.40 14.62
N ALA A 277 17.87 -9.05 15.82
CA ALA A 277 17.10 -9.95 16.66
C ALA A 277 15.73 -10.27 16.03
N ILE A 278 15.12 -9.32 15.32
CA ILE A 278 13.88 -9.50 14.56
C ILE A 278 14.12 -10.35 13.30
N ALA A 279 15.25 -10.16 12.62
CA ALA A 279 15.64 -10.93 11.43
C ALA A 279 16.14 -12.35 11.76
N SER A 280 16.28 -12.72 13.04
CA SER A 280 16.71 -14.05 13.45
C SER A 280 15.55 -15.05 13.41
N PRO A 281 15.71 -16.23 12.79
CA PRO A 281 14.61 -17.19 12.55
C PRO A 281 13.99 -17.78 13.82
N SER A 282 14.60 -17.56 15.00
CA SER A 282 14.24 -18.20 16.26
C SER A 282 13.20 -17.44 17.11
N ARG A 283 12.72 -16.25 16.71
CA ARG A 283 11.83 -15.44 17.57
C ARG A 283 10.62 -14.89 16.81
N ALA A 284 9.44 -15.35 17.19
CA ALA A 284 8.19 -14.66 16.86
C ALA A 284 8.08 -13.39 17.69
N PRO A 285 8.05 -12.18 17.08
CA PRO A 285 7.80 -10.98 17.84
C PRO A 285 6.33 -10.96 18.25
N ARG A 286 6.08 -11.00 19.57
CA ARG A 286 4.79 -10.61 20.15
C ARG A 286 4.62 -9.12 19.85
N ALA A 287 3.58 -8.77 19.08
CA ALA A 287 3.22 -7.44 18.59
C ALA A 287 4.14 -6.86 17.48
N CYS A 288 3.72 -7.03 16.23
CA CYS A 288 4.26 -6.30 15.07
C CYS A 288 3.57 -4.92 14.95
N PRO A 289 4.30 -3.81 14.77
CA PRO A 289 3.71 -2.54 14.37
C PRO A 289 3.03 -2.64 12.99
N PRO A 290 2.02 -1.80 12.67
CA PRO A 290 1.13 -1.94 11.50
C PRO A 290 1.78 -1.75 10.11
N THR A 291 3.11 -1.68 10.03
CA THR A 291 3.88 -1.55 8.77
C THR A 291 4.86 -2.71 8.55
N TRP A 292 4.74 -3.81 9.31
CA TRP A 292 5.76 -4.86 9.39
C TRP A 292 5.24 -6.17 8.79
N SER A 293 5.68 -6.51 7.57
CA SER A 293 5.32 -7.78 6.92
C SER A 293 6.30 -8.89 7.25
N ARG A 294 5.80 -10.04 7.73
CA ARG A 294 6.58 -11.22 8.12
C ARG A 294 6.86 -12.12 6.90
N ALA A 295 7.98 -12.85 7.02
CA ALA A 295 8.56 -13.88 6.16
C ALA A 295 7.90 -14.18 4.80
N ILE A 296 8.61 -13.98 3.70
CA ILE A 296 8.34 -14.72 2.44
C ILE A 296 8.94 -16.13 2.63
N GLU A 297 8.12 -17.19 2.70
CA GLU A 297 8.62 -18.57 2.56
C GLU A 297 8.40 -19.08 1.13
N PRO A 298 9.34 -19.85 0.53
CA PRO A 298 9.29 -20.19 -0.88
C PRO A 298 8.56 -21.50 -1.19
N SER A 299 7.65 -21.98 -0.34
CA SER A 299 7.07 -23.32 -0.51
C SER A 299 6.06 -23.46 -1.65
N ALA A 300 5.78 -22.41 -2.43
CA ALA A 300 5.14 -22.56 -3.73
C ALA A 300 6.21 -22.94 -4.77
N LYS A 301 6.13 -24.15 -5.33
CA LYS A 301 6.93 -24.55 -6.49
C LYS A 301 6.56 -23.64 -7.67
N TRP A 302 7.34 -22.60 -7.90
CA TRP A 302 7.14 -21.68 -9.03
C TRP A 302 7.71 -22.32 -10.30
N PRO A 303 6.93 -22.39 -11.40
CA PRO A 303 7.41 -23.03 -12.62
C PRO A 303 8.60 -22.26 -13.19
N SER A 304 9.71 -22.98 -13.33
CA SER A 304 10.89 -22.55 -14.05
C SER A 304 10.51 -22.10 -15.46
N SER A 305 10.90 -20.87 -15.80
CA SER A 305 11.22 -20.38 -17.15
C SER A 305 10.51 -21.08 -18.32
N SER A 306 9.54 -20.41 -18.93
CA SER A 306 9.21 -20.63 -20.34
C SER A 306 9.21 -19.31 -21.12
N PRO A 307 9.69 -19.34 -22.37
CA PRO A 307 10.20 -18.16 -23.06
C PRO A 307 9.07 -17.29 -23.60
N VAL A 308 9.30 -15.98 -23.53
CA VAL A 308 8.55 -14.93 -24.22
C VAL A 308 8.35 -15.33 -25.69
N ARG A 309 7.13 -15.73 -26.05
CA ARG A 309 6.71 -15.82 -27.45
C ARG A 309 6.38 -14.40 -27.93
N SER A 310 7.18 -13.90 -28.86
CA SER A 310 6.89 -12.64 -29.55
C SER A 310 5.65 -12.82 -30.43
N MET A 311 4.69 -11.91 -30.35
CA MET A 311 3.68 -11.76 -31.38
C MET A 311 3.70 -10.32 -31.90
N ARG A 312 3.97 -10.23 -33.20
CA ARG A 312 3.43 -9.19 -34.09
C ARG A 312 1.92 -9.37 -34.20
#